data_AF-A0AAN6GDJ3-F1
#
_entry.id   AF-A0AAN6GDJ3-F1
#
_cell.length_a   1.000
_cell.length_b   1.000
_cell.length_c   1.000
_cell.angle_alpha   90.00
_cell.angle_beta   90.00
_cell.angle_gamma   90.00
#
_symmetry.space_group_name_H-M   'P 1'
#
loop_
_entity.id
_entity.type
_entity.pdbx_description
1 polymer ?
#
loop_
_entity_poly.entity_id
_entity_poly.type
_entity_poly.pdbx_seq_one_letter_code
_entity_poly.pdbx_strand_id
1 'polypeptide(L)'
;MASHALLKRVSAAAARCSSSSSSSSSSSASCFSTSAHRLYAAGVAPVAQDAITWTQAPPSQPATLHLKTGQKFPGRSFGAPRSIFGETVFTTSITSYTESLTDPSYQGQLLAFTQPMMGNYGVPDNFSGRSPAGHPKDVDVGAFLESNRLQAAGIIVSNLSERFSHYEARESLSTWAARHNVPGISGIDTRALTTLLRDQGSTLGAIVVGEGHDQTPSPDAFVDPMAENLIARVSTSQPYTIHPVGGASAARVHIALLDFGCKANILRSLLRCGASVTVLPWNYDFNRVRDAFDGLFLSNGPGSPYSIPEAIATVKKTIEEWRRPIFGICMGNQIIGIAAGLKAYRMKFGNRGHNQPVVALASVGNSVRAGRVYITSQNHGYALEYNHGVRPGEEGSWPKGWIPWFVNANDGSIEGIKSTPDSGKAVWAAQFHPEHSGGPEDCAGMFEDYVAQVEHAKQSRRVESGSNHASLAETVPAELLGEAPRGQPSDVLAALA
;
A
#
# COMPACT_ATOMS: atom_id res chain seq x y z
N MET A 1 42.03 30.54 25.24
CA MET A 1 41.30 29.34 25.68
C MET A 1 40.24 29.01 24.62
N ALA A 2 40.65 28.81 23.36
CA ALA A 2 41.31 27.64 22.77
C ALA A 2 40.27 26.62 22.26
N SER A 3 39.69 26.99 21.11
CA SER A 3 39.06 26.13 20.12
C SER A 3 40.15 25.44 19.31
N HIS A 4 40.36 24.12 19.48
CA HIS A 4 41.00 23.19 18.54
C HIS A 4 41.28 21.85 19.25
N ALA A 5 40.37 20.87 19.13
CA ALA A 5 40.67 19.46 19.35
C ALA A 5 39.47 18.58 18.97
N LEU A 6 39.46 18.00 17.76
CA LEU A 6 39.13 16.58 17.52
C LEU A 6 39.07 16.28 15.99
N LEU A 7 40.23 16.28 15.32
CA LEU A 7 40.39 15.65 14.01
C LEU A 7 41.84 15.17 13.90
N LYS A 8 42.08 13.92 14.31
CA LYS A 8 43.23 13.07 13.95
C LYS A 8 43.19 11.80 14.80
N ARG A 9 42.70 10.69 14.22
CA ARG A 9 43.05 9.29 14.57
C ARG A 9 42.21 8.33 13.72
N VAL A 10 42.64 8.04 12.49
CA VAL A 10 42.63 6.71 11.86
C VAL A 10 43.58 6.75 10.65
N SER A 11 44.87 6.45 10.85
CA SER A 11 45.73 5.94 9.76
C SER A 11 46.99 5.31 10.37
N ALA A 12 46.98 3.99 10.58
CA ALA A 12 48.18 3.14 10.63
C ALA A 12 47.77 1.71 11.00
N ALA A 13 47.69 0.81 10.02
CA ALA A 13 48.00 -0.62 10.18
C ALA A 13 47.76 -1.36 8.85
N ALA A 14 48.64 -1.17 7.87
CA ALA A 14 48.75 -2.08 6.73
C ALA A 14 50.10 -1.90 6.03
N ALA A 15 51.16 -2.44 6.64
CA ALA A 15 52.40 -2.75 5.93
C ALA A 15 53.30 -3.60 6.82
N ARG A 16 53.39 -4.90 6.51
CA ARG A 16 54.56 -5.79 6.63
C ARG A 16 54.07 -7.23 6.78
N CYS A 17 54.04 -7.96 5.66
CA CYS A 17 54.51 -9.33 5.63
C CYS A 17 55.14 -9.57 4.27
N SER A 18 56.44 -9.78 4.32
CA SER A 18 57.38 -10.12 3.27
C SER A 18 57.21 -11.58 2.85
N SER A 19 57.23 -11.85 1.54
CA SER A 19 57.77 -13.10 1.01
C SER A 19 58.49 -12.84 -0.30
N SER A 20 59.71 -13.38 -0.35
CA SER A 20 60.71 -13.28 -1.39
C SER A 20 60.74 -14.54 -2.26
N SER A 21 61.44 -14.43 -3.40
CA SER A 21 61.91 -15.48 -4.34
C SER A 21 60.83 -16.09 -5.25
N SER A 22 61.01 -16.46 -6.52
CA SER A 22 61.92 -16.15 -7.65
C SER A 22 61.71 -17.29 -8.67
N SER A 23 61.25 -16.97 -9.88
CA SER A 23 61.48 -17.61 -11.20
C SER A 23 61.81 -19.11 -11.40
N SER A 24 61.06 -19.69 -12.36
CA SER A 24 61.46 -20.50 -13.54
C SER A 24 61.69 -22.02 -13.47
N SER A 25 60.94 -22.75 -14.34
CA SER A 25 61.27 -23.92 -15.19
C SER A 25 60.02 -24.82 -15.31
N SER A 26 59.31 -24.97 -16.44
CA SER A 26 59.57 -25.67 -17.71
C SER A 26 59.92 -27.16 -17.60
N SER A 27 59.00 -28.05 -18.06
CA SER A 27 59.16 -29.39 -18.69
C SER A 27 57.85 -30.18 -18.45
N SER A 28 56.95 -30.43 -19.41
CA SER A 28 56.98 -31.22 -20.67
C SER A 28 56.41 -32.63 -20.50
N ALA A 29 55.54 -33.00 -21.47
CA ALA A 29 55.02 -34.33 -21.81
C ALA A 29 53.92 -34.93 -20.91
N SER A 30 52.93 -35.69 -21.37
CA SER A 30 52.23 -35.84 -22.65
C SER A 30 51.16 -36.92 -22.39
N CYS A 31 49.93 -36.77 -22.90
CA CYS A 31 49.27 -37.83 -23.68
C CYS A 31 47.89 -37.38 -24.19
N PHE A 32 47.73 -37.61 -25.48
CA PHE A 32 46.60 -37.30 -26.32
C PHE A 32 45.41 -38.24 -26.05
N SER A 33 44.19 -37.70 -26.12
CA SER A 33 43.10 -38.38 -26.84
C SER A 33 42.03 -37.38 -27.31
N THR A 34 42.10 -37.14 -28.62
CA THR A 34 41.04 -36.94 -29.61
C THR A 34 39.84 -35.99 -29.36
N SER A 35 39.98 -34.84 -30.01
CA SER A 35 38.99 -34.04 -30.76
C SER A 35 37.49 -34.35 -30.67
N ALA A 36 36.72 -33.34 -30.25
CA ALA A 36 35.45 -33.01 -30.89
C ALA A 36 35.03 -31.54 -30.64
N HIS A 37 34.84 -30.82 -31.75
CA HIS A 37 34.00 -29.63 -31.94
C HIS A 37 34.33 -28.28 -31.27
N ARG A 38 34.72 -27.34 -32.15
CA ARG A 38 34.51 -25.89 -32.01
C ARG A 38 33.08 -25.60 -31.54
N LEU A 39 32.95 -24.91 -30.42
CA LEU A 39 31.80 -24.04 -30.15
C LEU A 39 32.32 -22.68 -29.67
N TYR A 40 31.84 -21.66 -30.37
CA TYR A 40 31.99 -20.23 -30.21
C TYR A 40 32.38 -19.76 -28.79
N ALA A 41 33.60 -19.26 -28.65
CA ALA A 41 33.89 -18.19 -27.70
C ALA A 41 33.32 -16.88 -28.28
N ALA A 42 32.01 -16.71 -28.20
CA ALA A 42 31.40 -15.40 -28.33
C ALA A 42 31.70 -14.67 -27.01
N GLY A 43 32.65 -13.73 -27.06
CA GLY A 43 32.85 -12.79 -25.97
C GLY A 43 31.50 -12.19 -25.60
N VAL A 44 31.11 -12.34 -24.35
CA VAL A 44 30.00 -11.59 -23.77
C VAL A 44 30.45 -10.13 -23.87
N ALA A 45 29.93 -9.43 -24.87
CA ALA A 45 30.01 -7.99 -24.91
C ALA A 45 29.53 -7.49 -23.54
N PRO A 46 30.24 -6.54 -22.90
CA PRO A 46 29.69 -5.92 -21.70
C PRO A 46 28.28 -5.47 -22.07
N VAL A 47 27.28 -5.98 -21.34
CA VAL A 47 25.91 -5.50 -21.46
C VAL A 47 26.04 -3.99 -21.36
N ALA A 48 25.76 -3.30 -22.47
CA ALA A 48 25.72 -1.86 -22.45
C ALA A 48 24.82 -1.51 -21.28
N GLN A 49 25.30 -0.66 -20.37
CA GLN A 49 24.41 0.02 -19.44
C GLN A 49 23.42 0.77 -20.33
N ASP A 50 22.29 0.12 -20.62
CA ASP A 50 21.32 0.60 -21.58
C ASP A 50 20.96 2.02 -21.15
N ALA A 51 21.13 2.92 -22.11
CA ALA A 51 21.10 4.35 -21.88
C ALA A 51 19.88 4.73 -21.05
N ILE A 52 20.12 5.38 -19.91
CA ILE A 52 19.09 6.07 -19.14
C ILE A 52 18.35 6.95 -20.15
N THR A 53 17.10 6.63 -20.47
CA THR A 53 16.31 7.44 -21.39
C THR A 53 15.91 8.71 -20.66
N TRP A 54 16.84 9.68 -20.68
CA TRP A 54 16.67 11.03 -20.18
C TRP A 54 15.71 11.78 -21.09
N THR A 55 14.41 11.52 -20.99
CA THR A 55 13.48 12.54 -21.49
C THR A 55 13.68 13.74 -20.58
N GLN A 56 14.34 14.79 -21.06
CA GLN A 56 14.44 16.00 -20.25
C GLN A 56 13.02 16.45 -19.91
N ALA A 57 12.82 16.80 -18.64
CA ALA A 57 11.53 17.32 -18.22
C ALA A 57 11.16 18.53 -19.10
N PRO A 58 9.89 18.67 -19.52
CA PRO A 58 9.44 19.83 -20.26
C PRO A 58 9.82 21.14 -19.54
N PRO A 59 10.12 22.21 -20.29
CA PRO A 59 10.36 23.51 -19.68
C PRO A 59 9.20 23.94 -18.79
N SER A 60 9.54 24.48 -17.62
CA SER A 60 8.56 24.97 -16.66
C SER A 60 7.77 26.15 -17.23
N GLN A 61 6.45 26.07 -17.16
CA GLN A 61 5.51 27.10 -17.61
C GLN A 61 4.78 27.72 -16.41
N PRO A 62 4.21 28.93 -16.55
CA PRO A 62 3.22 29.43 -15.59
C PRO A 62 2.09 28.40 -15.39
N ALA A 63 1.68 28.20 -14.15
CA ALA A 63 0.58 27.31 -13.82
C ALA A 63 -0.21 27.85 -12.61
N THR A 64 -1.45 27.42 -12.46
CA THR A 64 -2.27 27.74 -11.29
C THR A 64 -3.04 26.51 -10.86
N LEU A 65 -3.04 26.25 -9.55
CA LEU A 65 -4.01 25.35 -8.93
C LEU A 65 -5.28 26.15 -8.63
N HIS A 66 -6.38 25.83 -9.32
CA HIS A 66 -7.70 26.39 -9.05
C HIS A 66 -8.50 25.40 -8.21
N LEU A 67 -9.09 25.85 -7.11
CA LEU A 67 -10.04 25.04 -6.35
C LEU A 67 -11.47 25.41 -6.74
N LYS A 68 -12.39 24.43 -6.74
CA LYS A 68 -13.82 24.64 -6.99
C LYS A 68 -14.45 25.64 -6.00
N THR A 69 -13.87 25.74 -4.81
CA THR A 69 -14.22 26.70 -3.76
C THR A 69 -13.76 28.14 -4.06
N GLY A 70 -13.07 28.38 -5.17
CA GLY A 70 -12.72 29.70 -5.71
C GLY A 70 -11.29 30.15 -5.43
N GLN A 71 -10.56 29.48 -4.54
CA GLN A 71 -9.17 29.84 -4.23
C GLN A 71 -8.23 29.45 -5.36
N LYS A 72 -7.18 30.25 -5.54
CA LYS A 72 -6.17 30.08 -6.58
C LYS A 72 -4.78 30.10 -5.96
N PHE A 73 -3.94 29.17 -6.38
CA PHE A 73 -2.54 29.12 -5.99
C PHE A 73 -1.67 29.17 -7.26
N PRO A 74 -1.16 30.35 -7.64
CA PRO A 74 -0.25 30.47 -8.77
C PRO A 74 1.09 29.80 -8.43
N GLY A 75 1.71 29.21 -9.44
CA GLY A 75 2.97 28.49 -9.31
C GLY A 75 3.62 28.25 -10.66
N ARG A 76 4.46 27.21 -10.69
CA ARG A 76 5.21 26.82 -11.88
C ARG A 76 4.98 25.35 -12.17
N SER A 77 4.71 25.02 -13.43
CA SER A 77 4.53 23.63 -13.83
C SER A 77 5.85 22.88 -13.81
N PHE A 78 5.72 21.57 -13.57
CA PHE A 78 6.70 20.53 -13.82
C PHE A 78 5.96 19.26 -14.27
N GLY A 79 6.68 18.22 -14.69
CA GLY A 79 6.03 17.03 -15.23
C GLY A 79 5.38 17.27 -16.59
N ALA A 80 4.22 16.67 -16.83
CA ALA A 80 3.56 16.75 -18.13
C ALA A 80 2.98 18.16 -18.40
N PRO A 81 3.12 18.70 -19.62
CA PRO A 81 2.67 20.06 -19.95
C PRO A 81 1.18 20.05 -20.32
N ARG A 82 0.33 19.61 -19.39
CA ARG A 82 -1.12 19.50 -19.59
C ARG A 82 -1.90 19.94 -18.36
N SER A 83 -3.13 20.38 -18.59
CA SER A 83 -4.07 20.65 -17.50
C SER A 83 -4.80 19.37 -17.09
N ILE A 84 -5.18 19.28 -15.81
CA ILE A 84 -5.92 18.14 -15.25
C ILE A 84 -6.87 18.60 -14.14
N PHE A 85 -7.97 17.88 -13.99
CA PHE A 85 -8.93 18.03 -12.90
C PHE A 85 -8.87 16.80 -11.98
N GLY A 86 -9.17 16.99 -10.70
CA GLY A 86 -9.25 15.89 -9.74
C GLY A 86 -9.70 16.37 -8.36
N GLU A 87 -9.86 15.43 -7.43
CA GLU A 87 -10.06 15.78 -6.02
C GLU A 87 -8.71 16.19 -5.41
N THR A 88 -8.65 17.40 -4.84
CA THR A 88 -7.45 17.91 -4.17
C THR A 88 -7.40 17.40 -2.74
N VAL A 89 -6.34 16.65 -2.44
CA VAL A 89 -6.08 16.03 -1.15
C VAL A 89 -4.68 16.39 -0.68
N PHE A 90 -4.39 16.20 0.60
CA PHE A 90 -3.04 16.36 1.13
C PHE A 90 -2.59 15.10 1.87
N THR A 91 -1.28 14.92 1.98
CA THR A 91 -0.66 13.90 2.83
C THR A 91 0.39 14.52 3.75
N THR A 92 0.43 14.05 5.00
CA THR A 92 1.43 14.46 5.99
C THR A 92 2.74 13.67 5.90
N SER A 93 2.84 12.72 4.97
CA SER A 93 4.05 11.91 4.76
C SER A 93 5.27 12.79 4.44
N ILE A 94 6.33 12.63 5.23
CA ILE A 94 7.56 13.41 5.13
C ILE A 94 8.55 12.78 4.14
N THR A 95 8.44 11.46 3.95
CA THR A 95 9.22 10.65 3.02
C THR A 95 8.31 9.85 2.09
N SER A 96 8.90 9.08 1.19
CA SER A 96 8.21 8.05 0.40
C SER A 96 7.15 8.60 -0.57
N TYR A 97 7.53 9.67 -1.28
CA TYR A 97 6.70 10.29 -2.30
C TYR A 97 6.56 9.39 -3.52
N THR A 98 7.56 8.56 -3.82
CA THR A 98 7.51 7.58 -4.91
C THR A 98 6.45 6.51 -4.68
N GLU A 99 6.41 5.99 -3.45
CA GLU A 99 5.45 5.00 -2.97
C GLU A 99 4.06 5.62 -2.90
N SER A 100 3.95 6.83 -2.33
CA SER A 100 2.68 7.56 -2.29
C SER A 100 2.14 7.81 -3.70
N LEU A 101 2.97 8.27 -4.63
CA LEU A 101 2.52 8.60 -5.98
C LEU A 101 2.16 7.38 -6.84
N THR A 102 2.63 6.19 -6.46
CA THR A 102 2.28 4.91 -7.11
C THR A 102 1.22 4.12 -6.36
N ASP A 103 0.70 4.61 -5.23
CA ASP A 103 -0.43 3.99 -4.51
C ASP A 103 -1.73 4.14 -5.33
N PRO A 104 -2.37 3.03 -5.76
CA PRO A 104 -3.62 3.08 -6.54
C PRO A 104 -4.76 3.83 -5.86
N SER A 105 -4.72 4.00 -4.54
CA SER A 105 -5.75 4.70 -3.77
C SER A 105 -5.81 6.21 -4.10
N TYR A 106 -4.75 6.78 -4.70
CA TYR A 106 -4.73 8.18 -5.18
C TYR A 106 -5.28 8.38 -6.60
N GLN A 107 -5.85 7.35 -7.23
CA GLN A 107 -6.42 7.48 -8.58
C GLN A 107 -7.44 8.63 -8.63
N GLY A 108 -7.26 9.55 -9.59
CA GLY A 108 -8.14 10.72 -9.76
C GLY A 108 -7.88 11.87 -8.78
N GLN A 109 -6.90 11.76 -7.89
CA GLN A 109 -6.61 12.79 -6.88
C GLN A 109 -5.39 13.65 -7.26
N LEU A 110 -5.46 14.94 -6.93
CA LEU A 110 -4.34 15.89 -6.97
C LEU A 110 -3.70 15.88 -5.58
N LEU A 111 -2.48 15.32 -5.48
CA LEU A 111 -1.84 15.06 -4.20
C LEU A 111 -0.92 16.22 -3.80
N ALA A 112 -1.29 16.91 -2.72
CA ALA A 112 -0.47 17.91 -2.06
C ALA A 112 0.41 17.31 -0.96
N PHE A 113 1.71 17.57 -1.03
CA PHE A 113 2.64 17.17 0.02
C PHE A 113 2.84 18.31 1.02
N THR A 114 2.67 18.01 2.31
CA THR A 114 3.00 18.99 3.37
C THR A 114 4.51 19.15 3.53
N GLN A 115 5.30 18.13 3.18
CA GLN A 115 6.75 18.23 3.15
C GLN A 115 7.18 19.25 2.09
N PRO A 116 7.91 20.32 2.46
CA PRO A 116 8.14 21.42 1.55
C PRO A 116 9.08 21.06 0.40
N MET A 117 10.07 20.18 0.62
CA MET A 117 11.05 19.80 -0.39
C MET A 117 10.77 18.41 -0.94
N MET A 118 10.44 18.34 -2.23
CA MET A 118 10.03 17.10 -2.91
C MET A 118 10.95 16.79 -4.09
N GLY A 119 11.21 15.52 -4.38
CA GLY A 119 12.11 15.10 -5.46
C GLY A 119 13.60 15.00 -5.10
N ASN A 120 13.96 15.24 -3.83
CA ASN A 120 15.34 15.32 -3.35
C ASN A 120 16.13 14.01 -3.49
N TYR A 121 15.49 12.85 -3.40
CA TYR A 121 16.12 11.54 -3.63
C TYR A 121 15.80 10.94 -5.02
N GLY A 122 15.20 11.71 -5.92
CA GLY A 122 14.89 11.27 -7.28
C GLY A 122 13.85 10.16 -7.31
N VAL A 123 13.84 9.39 -8.39
CA VAL A 123 12.92 8.26 -8.58
C VAL A 123 13.76 7.03 -8.90
N PRO A 124 13.52 5.89 -8.23
CA PRO A 124 14.23 4.67 -8.54
C PRO A 124 13.72 4.02 -9.84
N ASP A 125 14.40 2.96 -10.28
CA ASP A 125 13.89 2.18 -11.42
C ASP A 125 12.61 1.43 -11.03
N ASN A 126 11.48 1.88 -11.58
CA ASN A 126 10.19 1.20 -11.48
C ASN A 126 9.69 0.70 -12.86
N PHE A 127 10.53 0.76 -13.91
CA PHE A 127 10.15 0.48 -15.31
C PHE A 127 10.63 -0.87 -15.80
N SER A 128 11.76 -1.35 -15.29
CA SER A 128 12.26 -2.68 -15.63
C SER A 128 11.30 -3.80 -15.20
N GLY A 129 10.22 -3.46 -14.47
CA GLY A 129 9.17 -4.39 -14.08
C GLY A 129 9.64 -5.43 -13.06
N ARG A 130 10.81 -5.22 -12.47
CA ARG A 130 11.38 -6.09 -11.44
C ARG A 130 11.19 -5.46 -10.08
N SER A 131 10.69 -6.22 -9.11
CA SER A 131 10.90 -5.87 -7.71
C SER A 131 12.38 -6.12 -7.36
N PRO A 132 13.17 -5.12 -6.96
CA PRO A 132 14.44 -5.36 -6.28
C PRO A 132 14.17 -6.09 -4.96
N ALA A 133 15.13 -6.95 -4.60
CA ALA A 133 15.08 -7.71 -3.36
C ALA A 133 15.49 -6.79 -2.18
N GLY A 134 14.50 -6.21 -1.50
CA GLY A 134 14.71 -5.52 -0.22
C GLY A 134 14.80 -6.51 0.95
N HIS A 135 14.24 -7.71 0.78
CA HIS A 135 14.22 -8.79 1.75
C HIS A 135 14.58 -10.13 1.08
N PRO A 136 15.27 -11.08 1.75
CA PRO A 136 15.64 -12.38 1.15
C PRO A 136 14.47 -13.24 0.67
N LYS A 137 13.27 -12.97 1.20
CA LYS A 137 12.01 -13.63 0.80
C LYS A 137 11.17 -12.81 -0.18
N ASP A 138 11.71 -11.72 -0.72
CA ASP A 138 11.02 -10.97 -1.75
C ASP A 138 10.96 -11.77 -3.05
N VAL A 139 9.78 -11.71 -3.66
CA VAL A 139 9.49 -12.25 -4.98
C VAL A 139 9.12 -11.07 -5.86
N ASP A 140 9.49 -11.16 -7.14
CA ASP A 140 9.08 -10.17 -8.12
C ASP A 140 7.56 -10.18 -8.30
N VAL A 141 6.92 -9.05 -7.97
CA VAL A 141 5.48 -8.84 -8.11
C VAL A 141 5.13 -7.88 -9.26
N GLY A 142 6.10 -7.57 -10.14
CA GLY A 142 5.91 -6.78 -11.35
C GLY A 142 6.06 -5.26 -11.19
N ALA A 143 6.44 -4.79 -9.99
CA ALA A 143 6.75 -3.40 -9.71
C ALA A 143 7.81 -3.30 -8.60
N PHE A 144 8.65 -2.26 -8.60
CA PHE A 144 9.48 -1.93 -7.44
C PHE A 144 8.69 -1.14 -6.40
N LEU A 145 8.00 -0.10 -6.86
CA LEU A 145 7.14 0.73 -6.03
C LEU A 145 5.79 0.03 -5.79
N GLU A 146 4.78 0.78 -5.37
CA GLU A 146 3.48 0.24 -4.96
C GLU A 146 2.56 -0.11 -6.13
N SER A 147 2.89 0.38 -7.33
CA SER A 147 2.38 -0.12 -8.60
C SER A 147 3.35 0.25 -9.74
N ASN A 148 3.09 -0.21 -10.95
CA ASN A 148 3.97 0.00 -12.11
C ASN A 148 3.85 1.41 -12.75
N ARG A 149 2.98 2.28 -12.24
CA ARG A 149 2.76 3.63 -12.80
C ARG A 149 2.39 4.65 -11.72
N LEU A 150 2.50 5.93 -12.07
CA LEU A 150 1.86 6.98 -11.29
C LEU A 150 0.33 6.81 -11.27
N GLN A 151 -0.25 6.88 -10.08
CA GLN A 151 -1.68 6.74 -9.84
C GLN A 151 -2.30 8.09 -9.47
N ALA A 152 -1.57 8.95 -8.76
CA ALA A 152 -1.98 10.33 -8.52
C ALA A 152 -2.18 11.08 -9.86
N ALA A 153 -3.30 11.78 -10.00
CA ALA A 153 -3.64 12.51 -11.22
C ALA A 153 -2.81 13.80 -11.40
N GLY A 154 -2.30 14.36 -10.30
CA GLY A 154 -1.42 15.53 -10.31
C GLY A 154 -0.65 15.69 -9.01
N ILE A 155 0.47 16.40 -9.08
CA ILE A 155 1.42 16.54 -7.97
C ILE A 155 1.51 18.00 -7.54
N ILE A 156 1.25 18.31 -6.27
CA ILE A 156 1.30 19.67 -5.73
C ILE A 156 2.39 19.74 -4.65
N VAL A 157 3.38 20.59 -4.86
CA VAL A 157 4.53 20.73 -3.96
C VAL A 157 4.83 22.19 -3.66
N SER A 158 5.47 22.44 -2.52
CA SER A 158 5.98 23.78 -2.22
C SER A 158 7.25 24.06 -3.01
N ASN A 159 8.24 23.18 -2.90
CA ASN A 159 9.53 23.31 -3.58
C ASN A 159 9.91 21.97 -4.25
N LEU A 160 10.02 22.00 -5.57
CA LEU A 160 10.54 20.90 -6.36
C LEU A 160 12.07 20.95 -6.38
N SER A 161 12.70 19.85 -6.00
CA SER A 161 14.15 19.68 -6.09
C SER A 161 14.55 19.50 -7.57
N GLU A 162 15.30 20.44 -8.11
CA GLU A 162 15.82 20.37 -9.49
C GLU A 162 16.92 19.30 -9.65
N ARG A 163 17.66 19.03 -8.57
CA ARG A 163 18.68 18.00 -8.49
C ARG A 163 18.27 16.97 -7.45
N PHE A 164 18.60 15.71 -7.73
CA PHE A 164 18.38 14.60 -6.81
C PHE A 164 19.70 13.91 -6.48
N SER A 165 19.75 13.27 -5.32
CA SER A 165 20.93 12.50 -4.89
C SER A 165 20.52 11.32 -4.01
N HIS A 166 20.48 10.13 -4.61
CA HIS A 166 20.30 8.86 -3.92
C HIS A 166 20.92 7.73 -4.76
N TYR A 167 21.48 6.70 -4.12
CA TYR A 167 22.21 5.65 -4.85
C TYR A 167 21.31 4.80 -5.77
N GLU A 168 20.01 4.74 -5.47
CA GLU A 168 19.00 4.07 -6.29
C GLU A 168 18.35 4.98 -7.33
N ALA A 169 18.58 6.29 -7.26
CA ALA A 169 17.92 7.24 -8.15
C ALA A 169 18.35 7.04 -9.60
N ARG A 170 17.37 7.01 -10.50
CA ARG A 170 17.57 6.91 -11.95
C ARG A 170 17.17 8.18 -12.68
N GLU A 171 16.17 8.90 -12.18
CA GLU A 171 15.67 10.12 -12.81
C GLU A 171 15.07 11.11 -11.80
N SER A 172 14.75 12.31 -12.27
CA SER A 172 14.08 13.33 -11.46
C SER A 172 12.58 13.06 -11.35
N LEU A 173 11.95 13.57 -10.28
CA LEU A 173 10.50 13.54 -10.13
C LEU A 173 9.77 14.19 -11.32
N SER A 174 10.33 15.27 -11.88
CA SER A 174 9.75 15.97 -13.03
C SER A 174 9.80 15.14 -14.31
N THR A 175 10.94 14.52 -14.60
CA THR A 175 11.10 13.62 -15.75
C THR A 175 10.15 12.42 -15.64
N TRP A 176 10.06 11.83 -14.44
CA TRP A 176 9.17 10.71 -14.17
C TRP A 176 7.70 11.07 -14.39
N ALA A 177 7.25 12.20 -13.82
CA ALA A 177 5.89 12.69 -13.98
C ALA A 177 5.55 12.99 -15.44
N ALA A 178 6.46 13.64 -16.18
CA ALA A 178 6.29 13.90 -17.61
C ALA A 178 6.11 12.61 -18.43
N ARG A 179 6.93 11.59 -18.14
CA ARG A 179 6.90 10.31 -18.85
C ARG A 179 5.61 9.51 -18.60
N HIS A 180 4.99 9.68 -17.44
CA HIS A 180 3.67 9.13 -17.13
C HIS A 180 2.50 10.05 -17.51
N ASN A 181 2.77 11.17 -18.19
CA ASN A 181 1.76 12.15 -18.56
C ASN A 181 1.00 12.75 -17.34
N VAL A 182 1.68 12.90 -16.20
CA VAL A 182 1.15 13.48 -14.96
C VAL A 182 1.69 14.90 -14.78
N PRO A 183 0.84 15.93 -14.66
CA PRO A 183 1.28 17.29 -14.41
C PRO A 183 1.59 17.50 -12.92
N GLY A 184 2.56 18.37 -12.67
CA GLY A 184 2.90 18.85 -11.34
C GLY A 184 2.93 20.38 -11.27
N ILE A 185 2.73 20.92 -10.08
CA ILE A 185 2.84 22.36 -9.79
C ILE A 185 3.69 22.59 -8.53
N SER A 186 4.69 23.45 -8.66
CA SER A 186 5.62 23.86 -7.60
C SER A 186 5.42 25.35 -7.28
N GLY A 187 5.93 25.80 -6.13
CA GLY A 187 5.78 27.17 -5.64
C GLY A 187 4.48 27.40 -4.88
N ILE A 188 3.78 26.33 -4.50
CA ILE A 188 2.50 26.41 -3.80
C ILE A 188 2.74 26.51 -2.30
N ASP A 189 2.02 27.41 -1.63
CA ASP A 189 1.94 27.38 -0.17
C ASP A 189 1.10 26.16 0.25
N THR A 190 1.75 25.00 0.32
CA THR A 190 1.08 23.74 0.66
C THR A 190 0.58 23.73 2.11
N ARG A 191 1.10 24.61 2.99
CA ARG A 191 0.57 24.78 4.35
C ARG A 191 -0.77 25.53 4.31
N ALA A 192 -0.87 26.62 3.56
CA ALA A 192 -2.13 27.33 3.36
C ALA A 192 -3.17 26.42 2.69
N LEU A 193 -2.78 25.68 1.65
CA LEU A 193 -3.64 24.70 1.00
C LEU A 193 -4.12 23.62 1.97
N THR A 194 -3.21 23.03 2.74
CA THR A 194 -3.56 21.98 3.73
C THR A 194 -4.50 22.51 4.80
N THR A 195 -4.28 23.72 5.30
CA THR A 195 -5.15 24.37 6.30
C THR A 195 -6.56 24.53 5.73
N LEU A 196 -6.67 25.01 4.50
CA LEU A 196 -7.94 25.17 3.79
C LEU A 196 -8.68 23.83 3.64
N LEU A 197 -7.99 22.79 3.16
CA LEU A 197 -8.59 21.47 2.96
C LEU A 197 -9.00 20.81 4.28
N ARG A 198 -8.23 20.99 5.36
CA ARG A 198 -8.61 20.52 6.69
C ARG A 198 -9.88 21.23 7.21
N ASP A 199 -9.96 22.54 6.99
CA ASP A 199 -11.03 23.37 7.55
C ASP A 199 -12.33 23.28 6.73
N GLN A 200 -12.25 23.08 5.41
CA GLN A 200 -13.41 23.02 4.51
C GLN A 200 -13.73 21.62 3.98
N GLY A 201 -12.77 20.69 4.11
CA GLY A 201 -12.80 19.38 3.47
C GLY A 201 -12.06 19.33 2.14
N SER A 202 -11.80 18.11 1.66
CA SER A 202 -11.27 17.89 0.32
C SER A 202 -12.23 18.47 -0.71
N THR A 203 -11.67 19.10 -1.76
CA THR A 203 -12.44 19.80 -2.79
C THR A 203 -11.91 19.48 -4.16
N LEU A 204 -12.73 19.65 -5.20
CA LEU A 204 -12.27 19.50 -6.57
C LEU A 204 -11.30 20.63 -6.92
N GLY A 205 -10.26 20.29 -7.66
CA GLY A 205 -9.26 21.23 -8.13
C GLY A 205 -8.86 20.96 -9.57
N ALA A 206 -8.16 21.94 -10.14
CA ALA A 206 -7.60 21.87 -11.47
C ALA A 206 -6.18 22.44 -11.47
N ILE A 207 -5.21 21.67 -11.96
CA ILE A 207 -3.89 22.20 -12.31
C ILE A 207 -4.01 22.68 -13.75
N VAL A 208 -3.92 23.99 -13.98
CA VAL A 208 -3.97 24.59 -15.31
C VAL A 208 -2.58 25.09 -15.68
N VAL A 209 -2.06 24.64 -16.83
CA VAL A 209 -0.67 24.87 -17.26
C VAL A 209 -0.63 25.67 -18.56
N GLY A 210 0.26 26.67 -18.62
CA GLY A 210 0.55 27.43 -19.84
C GLY A 210 -0.37 28.63 -20.06
N GLU A 211 -0.73 28.86 -21.32
CA GLU A 211 -1.61 29.98 -21.70
C GLU A 211 -2.98 29.83 -21.04
N GLY A 212 -3.49 30.93 -20.47
CA GLY A 212 -4.76 30.93 -19.74
C GLY A 212 -4.72 30.27 -18.36
N HIS A 213 -3.54 29.99 -17.80
CA HIS A 213 -3.43 29.40 -16.46
C HIS A 213 -4.11 30.22 -15.35
N ASP A 214 -4.27 31.52 -15.53
CA ASP A 214 -4.89 32.46 -14.59
C ASP A 214 -6.43 32.48 -14.71
N GLN A 215 -6.97 32.04 -15.85
CA GLN A 215 -8.40 31.97 -16.12
C GLN A 215 -9.04 30.88 -15.25
N THR A 216 -10.08 31.25 -14.51
CA THR A 216 -10.82 30.29 -13.68
C THR A 216 -11.59 29.33 -14.60
N PRO A 217 -11.43 28.00 -14.45
CA PRO A 217 -12.29 27.06 -15.15
C PRO A 217 -13.78 27.27 -14.80
N SER A 218 -14.67 26.96 -15.74
CA SER A 218 -16.12 26.94 -15.46
C SER A 218 -16.44 25.99 -14.31
N PRO A 219 -17.40 26.30 -13.41
CA PRO A 219 -17.83 25.40 -12.34
C PRO A 219 -18.19 23.98 -12.83
N ASP A 220 -18.77 23.87 -14.02
CA ASP A 220 -19.17 22.58 -14.62
C ASP A 220 -18.00 21.73 -15.10
N ALA A 221 -16.80 22.30 -15.23
CA ALA A 221 -15.59 21.56 -15.59
C ALA A 221 -15.06 20.71 -14.42
N PHE A 222 -15.43 21.04 -13.18
CA PHE A 222 -15.04 20.29 -11.99
C PHE A 222 -15.95 19.07 -11.80
N VAL A 223 -15.62 17.98 -12.49
CA VAL A 223 -16.24 16.65 -12.35
C VAL A 223 -15.60 15.90 -11.18
N ASP A 224 -16.41 15.31 -10.30
CA ASP A 224 -15.92 14.52 -9.16
C ASP A 224 -15.48 13.12 -9.61
N PRO A 225 -14.18 12.78 -9.59
CA PRO A 225 -13.73 11.44 -9.94
C PRO A 225 -14.21 10.38 -8.94
N MET A 226 -14.56 10.75 -7.70
CA MET A 226 -15.03 9.81 -6.68
C MET A 226 -16.44 9.26 -6.97
N ALA A 227 -17.17 9.87 -7.90
CA ALA A 227 -18.48 9.37 -8.36
C ALA A 227 -18.35 8.20 -9.36
N GLU A 228 -17.15 7.98 -9.91
CA GLU A 228 -16.88 6.90 -10.85
C GLU A 228 -16.36 5.65 -10.14
N ASN A 229 -16.48 4.50 -10.81
CA ASN A 229 -15.79 3.28 -10.39
C ASN A 229 -14.30 3.35 -10.78
N LEU A 230 -13.51 3.99 -9.92
CA LEU A 230 -12.06 4.12 -10.10
C LEU A 230 -11.33 2.78 -9.95
N ILE A 231 -11.91 1.84 -9.20
CA ILE A 231 -11.36 0.50 -8.99
C ILE A 231 -11.23 -0.26 -10.31
N ALA A 232 -12.21 -0.12 -11.21
CA ALA A 232 -12.16 -0.72 -12.55
C ALA A 232 -10.97 -0.24 -13.40
N ARG A 233 -10.35 0.91 -13.07
CA ARG A 233 -9.18 1.46 -13.78
C ARG A 233 -7.84 0.95 -13.24
N VAL A 234 -7.83 0.38 -12.04
CA VAL A 234 -6.60 -0.02 -11.31
C VAL A 234 -6.53 -1.51 -10.98
N SER A 235 -7.66 -2.20 -10.95
CA SER A 235 -7.72 -3.64 -10.73
C SER A 235 -7.12 -4.43 -11.90
N THR A 236 -6.57 -5.60 -11.62
CA THR A 236 -6.16 -6.56 -12.63
C THR A 236 -7.32 -6.93 -13.57
N SER A 237 -7.00 -7.13 -14.85
CA SER A 237 -7.99 -7.52 -15.86
C SER A 237 -8.22 -9.04 -15.90
N GLN A 238 -7.27 -9.84 -15.43
CA GLN A 238 -7.32 -11.30 -15.45
C GLN A 238 -6.72 -11.89 -14.18
N PRO A 239 -7.20 -13.06 -13.73
CA PRO A 239 -6.58 -13.80 -12.64
C PRO A 239 -5.12 -14.14 -12.93
N TYR A 240 -4.27 -14.01 -11.93
CA TYR A 240 -2.90 -14.51 -11.98
C TYR A 240 -2.44 -15.01 -10.62
N THR A 241 -1.47 -15.92 -10.58
CA THR A 241 -0.95 -16.51 -9.35
C THR A 241 0.53 -16.21 -9.19
N ILE A 242 0.92 -15.80 -7.99
CA ILE A 242 2.31 -15.63 -7.57
C ILE A 242 2.60 -16.59 -6.42
N HIS A 243 3.79 -17.18 -6.43
CA HIS A 243 4.24 -18.14 -5.44
C HIS A 243 5.35 -17.55 -4.57
N PRO A 244 5.48 -17.97 -3.30
CA PRO A 244 6.57 -17.53 -2.44
C PRO A 244 7.91 -18.06 -2.95
N VAL A 245 9.02 -17.60 -2.34
CA VAL A 245 10.35 -18.18 -2.59
C VAL A 245 10.31 -19.69 -2.40
N GLY A 246 10.84 -20.43 -3.37
CA GLY A 246 10.75 -21.90 -3.43
C GLY A 246 9.56 -22.43 -4.25
N GLY A 247 8.72 -21.54 -4.81
CA GLY A 247 7.65 -21.90 -5.73
C GLY A 247 6.40 -22.48 -5.05
N ALA A 248 5.48 -23.02 -5.85
CA ALA A 248 4.18 -23.51 -5.38
C ALA A 248 4.30 -24.61 -4.30
N SER A 249 5.31 -25.48 -4.39
CA SER A 249 5.55 -26.56 -3.41
C SER A 249 6.01 -26.06 -2.05
N ALA A 250 6.59 -24.86 -1.98
CA ALA A 250 7.02 -24.24 -0.73
C ALA A 250 5.87 -23.47 -0.03
N ALA A 251 4.72 -23.33 -0.68
CA ALA A 251 3.61 -22.57 -0.13
C ALA A 251 2.91 -23.31 1.01
N ARG A 252 2.76 -22.62 2.14
CA ARG A 252 2.02 -23.10 3.32
C ARG A 252 0.51 -23.11 3.04
N VAL A 253 0.04 -22.05 2.40
CA VAL A 253 -1.37 -21.77 2.14
C VAL A 253 -1.55 -21.18 0.74
N HIS A 254 -2.75 -21.32 0.19
CA HIS A 254 -3.14 -20.65 -1.05
C HIS A 254 -4.27 -19.64 -0.81
N ILE A 255 -4.01 -18.35 -1.03
CA ILE A 255 -4.92 -17.25 -0.70
C ILE A 255 -5.43 -16.62 -1.99
N ALA A 256 -6.74 -16.38 -2.07
CA ALA A 256 -7.30 -15.51 -3.09
C ALA A 256 -7.21 -14.05 -2.62
N LEU A 257 -6.90 -13.12 -3.52
CA LEU A 257 -6.92 -11.69 -3.26
C LEU A 257 -7.87 -11.01 -4.26
N LEU A 258 -8.94 -10.37 -3.78
CA LEU A 258 -9.73 -9.46 -4.63
C LEU A 258 -8.99 -8.13 -4.74
N ASP A 259 -8.65 -7.77 -5.96
CA ASP A 259 -7.83 -6.61 -6.29
C ASP A 259 -8.69 -5.37 -6.49
N PHE A 260 -8.78 -4.52 -5.48
CA PHE A 260 -9.43 -3.22 -5.56
C PHE A 260 -8.48 -2.08 -5.97
N GLY A 261 -7.26 -2.37 -6.38
CA GLY A 261 -6.15 -1.42 -6.49
C GLY A 261 -5.01 -1.80 -5.55
N CYS A 262 -4.63 -3.07 -5.57
CA CYS A 262 -3.70 -3.69 -4.66
C CYS A 262 -2.31 -3.06 -4.76
N LYS A 263 -1.83 -2.54 -3.64
CA LYS A 263 -0.43 -2.15 -3.48
C LYS A 263 0.49 -3.37 -3.59
N ALA A 264 1.57 -3.24 -4.35
CA ALA A 264 2.54 -4.31 -4.55
C ALA A 264 3.09 -4.87 -3.23
N ASN A 265 3.24 -4.03 -2.18
CA ASN A 265 3.77 -4.52 -0.91
C ASN A 265 2.80 -5.40 -0.11
N ILE A 266 1.49 -5.38 -0.40
CA ILE A 266 0.53 -6.36 0.14
C ILE A 266 0.92 -7.77 -0.36
N LEU A 267 1.17 -7.88 -1.67
CA LEU A 267 1.58 -9.16 -2.28
C LEU A 267 2.91 -9.62 -1.69
N ARG A 268 3.92 -8.75 -1.62
CA ARG A 268 5.22 -9.08 -1.01
C ARG A 268 5.05 -9.55 0.44
N SER A 269 4.22 -8.90 1.24
CA SER A 269 3.99 -9.26 2.63
C SER A 269 3.36 -10.66 2.78
N LEU A 270 2.35 -10.99 1.97
CA LEU A 270 1.75 -12.33 1.95
C LEU A 270 2.75 -13.42 1.49
N LEU A 271 3.53 -13.12 0.44
CA LEU A 271 4.53 -14.04 -0.12
C LEU A 271 5.67 -14.29 0.87
N ARG A 272 6.16 -13.26 1.58
CA ARG A 272 7.17 -13.38 2.65
C ARG A 272 6.70 -14.31 3.79
N CYS A 273 5.40 -14.31 4.07
CA CYS A 273 4.78 -15.19 5.05
C CYS A 273 4.58 -16.63 4.55
N GLY A 274 4.88 -16.91 3.28
CA GLY A 274 4.82 -18.25 2.68
C GLY A 274 3.49 -18.61 2.04
N ALA A 275 2.65 -17.63 1.71
CA ALA A 275 1.41 -17.86 0.96
C ALA A 275 1.66 -17.85 -0.54
N SER A 276 1.02 -18.75 -1.30
CA SER A 276 0.76 -18.51 -2.72
C SER A 276 -0.48 -17.64 -2.85
N VAL A 277 -0.44 -16.62 -3.70
CA VAL A 277 -1.54 -15.65 -3.85
C VAL A 277 -2.07 -15.70 -5.27
N THR A 278 -3.37 -15.96 -5.43
CA THR A 278 -4.07 -15.73 -6.71
C THR A 278 -4.80 -14.40 -6.62
N VAL A 279 -4.36 -13.44 -7.42
CA VAL A 279 -4.97 -12.12 -7.55
C VAL A 279 -6.13 -12.23 -8.54
N LEU A 280 -7.29 -11.75 -8.13
CA LEU A 280 -8.54 -11.81 -8.87
C LEU A 280 -9.04 -10.39 -9.15
N PRO A 281 -9.64 -10.13 -10.32
CA PRO A 281 -10.30 -8.86 -10.60
C PRO A 281 -11.33 -8.49 -9.51
N TRP A 282 -11.53 -7.19 -9.28
CA TRP A 282 -12.43 -6.67 -8.25
C TRP A 282 -13.87 -7.21 -8.32
N ASN A 283 -14.37 -7.48 -9.54
CA ASN A 283 -15.71 -7.98 -9.82
C ASN A 283 -15.76 -9.49 -10.07
N TYR A 284 -14.69 -10.22 -9.73
CA TYR A 284 -14.63 -11.66 -9.93
C TYR A 284 -15.64 -12.38 -9.03
N ASP A 285 -16.36 -13.35 -9.59
CA ASP A 285 -17.30 -14.19 -8.82
C ASP A 285 -16.52 -15.23 -7.99
N PHE A 286 -15.92 -14.75 -6.90
CA PHE A 286 -15.11 -15.55 -5.99
C PHE A 286 -15.89 -16.76 -5.43
N ASN A 287 -17.19 -16.59 -5.20
CA ASN A 287 -18.01 -17.65 -4.61
C ASN A 287 -18.10 -18.91 -5.46
N ARG A 288 -17.87 -18.84 -6.79
CA ARG A 288 -17.80 -20.02 -7.66
C ARG A 288 -16.54 -20.85 -7.48
N VAL A 289 -15.46 -20.23 -7.02
CA VAL A 289 -14.12 -20.86 -6.95
C VAL A 289 -13.56 -20.92 -5.53
N ARG A 290 -14.28 -20.40 -4.53
CA ARG A 290 -13.81 -20.21 -3.15
C ARG A 290 -13.20 -21.46 -2.52
N ASP A 291 -13.68 -22.65 -2.89
CA ASP A 291 -13.20 -23.89 -2.28
C ASP A 291 -11.77 -24.27 -2.66
N ALA A 292 -11.24 -23.69 -3.74
CA ALA A 292 -9.85 -23.83 -4.17
C ALA A 292 -8.84 -23.06 -3.30
N PHE A 293 -9.31 -22.18 -2.39
CA PHE A 293 -8.47 -21.26 -1.63
C PHE A 293 -8.56 -21.49 -0.13
N ASP A 294 -7.45 -21.42 0.58
CA ASP A 294 -7.39 -21.59 2.03
C ASP A 294 -7.89 -20.35 2.80
N GLY A 295 -7.84 -19.16 2.19
CA GLY A 295 -8.31 -17.88 2.75
C GLY A 295 -8.57 -16.83 1.68
N LEU A 296 -9.27 -15.74 2.06
CA LEU A 296 -9.57 -14.59 1.19
C LEU A 296 -8.97 -13.30 1.75
N PHE A 297 -8.29 -12.55 0.89
CA PHE A 297 -7.75 -11.23 1.18
C PHE A 297 -8.47 -10.17 0.33
N LEU A 298 -8.76 -9.01 0.92
CA LEU A 298 -9.37 -7.87 0.23
C LEU A 298 -8.40 -6.68 0.29
N SER A 299 -7.92 -6.22 -0.86
CA SER A 299 -6.89 -5.18 -0.90
C SER A 299 -7.41 -3.77 -0.60
N ASN A 300 -6.49 -2.81 -0.55
CA ASN A 300 -6.79 -1.39 -0.65
C ASN A 300 -7.34 -1.00 -2.04
N GLY A 301 -7.81 0.24 -2.18
CA GLY A 301 -8.32 0.78 -3.43
C GLY A 301 -8.81 2.23 -3.36
N PRO A 302 -8.99 2.90 -4.52
CA PRO A 302 -9.49 4.27 -4.60
C PRO A 302 -11.02 4.36 -4.53
N GLY A 303 -11.52 5.58 -4.37
CA GLY A 303 -12.93 5.90 -4.60
C GLY A 303 -13.87 5.53 -3.45
N SER A 304 -15.17 5.57 -3.75
CA SER A 304 -16.22 5.20 -2.80
C SER A 304 -16.43 3.68 -2.80
N PRO A 305 -16.61 3.03 -1.63
CA PRO A 305 -16.98 1.60 -1.59
C PRO A 305 -18.33 1.34 -2.25
N TYR A 306 -19.21 2.35 -2.34
CA TYR A 306 -20.51 2.25 -3.01
C TYR A 306 -20.42 2.28 -4.55
N SER A 307 -19.25 2.53 -5.12
CA SER A 307 -19.03 2.45 -6.57
C SER A 307 -18.90 1.02 -7.11
N ILE A 308 -18.83 0.03 -6.21
CA ILE A 308 -18.64 -1.41 -6.52
C ILE A 308 -19.64 -2.32 -5.78
N PRO A 309 -20.97 -2.11 -5.93
CA PRO A 309 -21.99 -2.87 -5.19
C PRO A 309 -21.93 -4.40 -5.41
N GLU A 310 -21.45 -4.87 -6.56
CA GLU A 310 -21.27 -6.29 -6.87
C GLU A 310 -20.19 -6.95 -6.01
N ALA A 311 -19.11 -6.24 -5.67
CA ALA A 311 -18.08 -6.73 -4.79
C ALA A 311 -18.60 -6.86 -3.35
N ILE A 312 -19.40 -5.88 -2.90
CA ILE A 312 -20.10 -5.93 -1.60
C ILE A 312 -21.01 -7.16 -1.54
N ALA A 313 -21.82 -7.40 -2.58
CA ALA A 313 -22.71 -8.56 -2.64
C ALA A 313 -21.93 -9.89 -2.60
N THR A 314 -20.82 -9.97 -3.35
CA THR A 314 -19.94 -11.15 -3.39
C THR A 314 -19.32 -11.43 -2.02
N VAL A 315 -18.78 -10.41 -1.36
CA VAL A 315 -18.16 -10.53 -0.03
C VAL A 315 -19.21 -10.86 1.03
N LYS A 316 -20.40 -10.26 0.97
CA LYS A 316 -21.52 -10.59 1.87
C LYS A 316 -21.87 -12.07 1.82
N LYS A 317 -22.11 -12.60 0.62
CA LYS A 317 -22.37 -14.04 0.43
C LYS A 317 -21.22 -14.90 0.93
N THR A 318 -19.97 -14.48 0.70
CA THR A 318 -18.78 -15.19 1.18
C THR A 318 -18.76 -15.27 2.71
N ILE A 319 -18.98 -14.15 3.41
CA ILE A 319 -19.00 -14.09 4.88
C ILE A 319 -20.11 -14.97 5.47
N GLU A 320 -21.28 -15.02 4.81
CA GLU A 320 -22.42 -15.81 5.26
C GLU A 320 -22.17 -17.32 5.13
N GLU A 321 -21.58 -17.75 4.02
CA GLU A 321 -21.49 -19.16 3.62
C GLU A 321 -20.12 -19.81 3.83
N TRP A 322 -19.04 -19.03 3.96
CA TRP A 322 -17.67 -19.53 4.01
C TRP A 322 -17.04 -19.29 5.38
N ARG A 323 -16.47 -20.34 5.96
CA ARG A 323 -15.89 -20.32 7.33
C ARG A 323 -14.37 -20.18 7.36
N ARG A 324 -13.73 -19.96 6.20
CA ARG A 324 -12.27 -19.78 6.11
C ARG A 324 -11.88 -18.33 6.42
N PRO A 325 -10.63 -18.06 6.84
CA PRO A 325 -10.25 -16.71 7.26
C PRO A 325 -10.32 -15.67 6.15
N ILE A 326 -10.85 -14.49 6.48
CA ILE A 326 -10.94 -13.33 5.59
C ILE A 326 -10.26 -12.14 6.25
N PHE A 327 -9.35 -11.49 5.52
CA PHE A 327 -8.68 -10.26 5.98
C PHE A 327 -8.81 -9.15 4.94
N GLY A 328 -9.22 -7.95 5.37
CA GLY A 328 -9.32 -6.78 4.50
C GLY A 328 -8.49 -5.59 4.95
N ILE A 329 -7.95 -4.84 3.98
CA ILE A 329 -7.18 -3.60 4.20
C ILE A 329 -7.86 -2.42 3.49
N CYS A 330 -7.98 -1.28 4.17
CA CYS A 330 -8.49 -0.02 3.61
C CYS A 330 -9.87 -0.18 2.92
N MET A 331 -9.94 -0.25 1.58
CA MET A 331 -11.16 -0.58 0.85
C MET A 331 -11.75 -1.92 1.31
N GLY A 332 -10.92 -2.93 1.56
CA GLY A 332 -11.35 -4.21 2.11
C GLY A 332 -12.06 -4.10 3.46
N ASN A 333 -11.63 -3.20 4.35
CA ASN A 333 -12.33 -2.92 5.61
C ASN A 333 -13.73 -2.35 5.37
N GLN A 334 -13.84 -1.39 4.45
CA GLN A 334 -15.11 -0.77 4.11
C GLN A 334 -16.08 -1.78 3.48
N ILE A 335 -15.61 -2.62 2.55
CA ILE A 335 -16.41 -3.65 1.90
C ILE A 335 -16.88 -4.71 2.92
N ILE A 336 -16.01 -5.17 3.81
CA ILE A 336 -16.40 -6.11 4.89
C ILE A 336 -17.41 -5.46 5.82
N GLY A 337 -17.20 -4.20 6.23
CA GLY A 337 -18.13 -3.49 7.11
C GLY A 337 -19.51 -3.34 6.49
N ILE A 338 -19.60 -2.95 5.22
CA ILE A 338 -20.88 -2.84 4.53
C ILE A 338 -21.53 -4.21 4.33
N ALA A 339 -20.75 -5.22 3.96
CA ALA A 339 -21.22 -6.61 3.87
C ALA A 339 -21.75 -7.14 5.21
N ALA A 340 -21.19 -6.69 6.34
CA ALA A 340 -21.64 -6.99 7.68
C ALA A 340 -22.91 -6.22 8.10
N GLY A 341 -23.33 -5.21 7.34
CA GLY A 341 -24.52 -4.39 7.61
C GLY A 341 -24.24 -2.99 8.16
N LEU A 342 -22.99 -2.55 8.20
CA LEU A 342 -22.63 -1.16 8.51
C LEU A 342 -22.82 -0.24 7.30
N LYS A 343 -22.74 1.06 7.54
CA LYS A 343 -22.64 2.08 6.50
C LYS A 343 -21.23 2.65 6.48
N ALA A 344 -20.77 3.10 5.32
CA ALA A 344 -19.62 3.98 5.17
C ALA A 344 -20.07 5.42 4.91
N TYR A 345 -19.32 6.40 5.41
CA TYR A 345 -19.53 7.83 5.16
C TYR A 345 -18.27 8.47 4.57
N ARG A 346 -18.44 9.55 3.79
CA ARG A 346 -17.31 10.34 3.27
C ARG A 346 -16.79 11.24 4.39
N MET A 347 -15.51 11.10 4.71
CA MET A 347 -14.83 11.94 5.69
C MET A 347 -14.62 13.35 5.12
N LYS A 348 -14.49 14.33 6.02
CA LYS A 348 -14.27 15.73 5.64
C LYS A 348 -13.03 15.90 4.75
N PHE A 349 -11.87 15.42 5.21
CA PHE A 349 -10.60 15.49 4.46
C PHE A 349 -9.83 14.16 4.47
N GLY A 350 -10.41 13.10 5.04
CA GLY A 350 -9.82 11.76 5.15
C GLY A 350 -8.58 11.67 6.04
N ASN A 351 -8.09 10.45 6.26
CA ASN A 351 -6.82 10.22 6.94
C ASN A 351 -5.74 9.84 5.93
N ARG A 352 -4.71 10.68 5.84
CA ARG A 352 -3.66 10.61 4.81
C ARG A 352 -2.30 10.96 5.40
N GLY A 353 -1.49 9.95 5.69
CA GLY A 353 -0.15 10.14 6.23
C GLY A 353 0.41 8.91 6.94
N HIS A 354 1.69 9.00 7.33
CA HIS A 354 2.43 7.91 8.00
C HIS A 354 2.48 8.02 9.52
N ASN A 355 1.68 8.92 10.11
CA ASN A 355 1.71 9.24 11.53
C ASN A 355 0.34 9.12 12.19
N GLN A 356 -0.56 8.28 11.66
CA GLN A 356 -1.92 8.15 12.18
C GLN A 356 -1.95 7.16 13.35
N PRO A 357 -2.25 7.61 14.59
CA PRO A 357 -2.30 6.75 15.75
C PRO A 357 -3.63 6.00 15.81
N VAL A 358 -3.56 4.68 16.00
CA VAL A 358 -4.75 3.85 16.23
C VAL A 358 -4.64 3.12 17.56
N VAL A 359 -5.75 3.06 18.29
CA VAL A 359 -5.86 2.28 19.54
C VAL A 359 -6.49 0.94 19.21
N ALA A 360 -5.83 -0.16 19.58
CA ALA A 360 -6.37 -1.50 19.46
C ALA A 360 -7.41 -1.75 20.58
N LEU A 361 -8.65 -2.01 20.21
CA LEU A 361 -9.75 -2.32 21.12
C LEU A 361 -9.88 -3.82 21.40
N ALA A 362 -9.33 -4.67 20.53
CA ALA A 362 -9.29 -6.12 20.73
C ALA A 362 -7.94 -6.69 20.28
N SER A 363 -7.58 -7.85 20.79
CA SER A 363 -6.39 -8.58 20.33
C SER A 363 -6.73 -9.45 19.12
N VAL A 364 -5.77 -9.64 18.22
CA VAL A 364 -5.77 -10.64 17.14
C VAL A 364 -4.36 -11.16 17.00
N GLY A 365 -4.22 -12.49 16.91
CA GLY A 365 -2.92 -13.14 16.79
C GLY A 365 -1.92 -12.70 17.86
N ASN A 366 -0.65 -12.58 17.48
CA ASN A 366 0.44 -12.18 18.36
C ASN A 366 0.90 -10.74 18.19
N SER A 367 0.61 -10.12 17.05
CA SER A 367 1.09 -8.77 16.73
C SER A 367 0.23 -7.66 17.35
N VAL A 368 -1.09 -7.88 17.49
CA VAL A 368 -2.04 -6.87 17.99
C VAL A 368 -2.53 -7.19 19.40
N ARG A 369 -2.33 -6.25 20.32
CA ARG A 369 -2.75 -6.35 21.72
C ARG A 369 -3.74 -5.24 22.07
N ALA A 370 -4.89 -5.60 22.64
CA ALA A 370 -5.86 -4.64 23.13
C ALA A 370 -5.24 -3.64 24.12
N GLY A 371 -5.66 -2.38 24.05
CA GLY A 371 -5.17 -1.27 24.88
C GLY A 371 -3.86 -0.64 24.38
N ARG A 372 -3.23 -1.16 23.32
CA ARG A 372 -2.02 -0.55 22.74
C ARG A 372 -2.34 0.45 21.64
N VAL A 373 -1.45 1.43 21.50
CA VAL A 373 -1.40 2.35 20.36
C VAL A 373 -0.39 1.84 19.33
N TYR A 374 -0.75 1.95 18.06
CA TYR A 374 0.12 1.68 16.91
C TYR A 374 0.15 2.92 16.01
N ILE A 375 1.32 3.26 15.46
CA ILE A 375 1.41 4.31 14.45
C ILE A 375 1.26 3.67 13.08
N THR A 376 0.39 4.23 12.25
CA THR A 376 -0.03 3.60 11.00
C THR A 376 0.10 4.53 9.81
N SER A 377 0.27 3.92 8.63
CA SER A 377 0.10 4.57 7.34
C SER A 377 -1.36 4.48 6.91
N GLN A 378 -1.95 5.62 6.54
CA GLN A 378 -3.35 5.67 6.09
C GLN A 378 -3.48 6.50 4.81
N ASN A 379 -4.39 6.06 3.94
CA ASN A 379 -4.81 6.79 2.75
C ASN A 379 -6.27 6.45 2.40
N HIS A 380 -7.23 7.07 3.08
CA HIS A 380 -8.65 6.88 2.78
C HIS A 380 -9.49 8.13 3.04
N GLY A 381 -10.50 8.33 2.20
CA GLY A 381 -11.49 9.42 2.31
C GLY A 381 -12.87 8.96 2.82
N TYR A 382 -13.03 7.67 3.10
CA TYR A 382 -14.26 7.08 3.64
C TYR A 382 -13.94 6.31 4.91
N ALA A 383 -14.89 6.26 5.84
CA ALA A 383 -14.79 5.49 7.08
C ALA A 383 -16.11 4.78 7.35
N LEU A 384 -16.06 3.70 8.15
CA LEU A 384 -17.26 3.03 8.63
C LEU A 384 -17.94 3.87 9.71
N GLU A 385 -19.25 4.01 9.59
CA GLU A 385 -20.09 4.69 10.56
C GLU A 385 -20.26 3.81 11.80
N TYR A 386 -20.07 4.42 12.96
CA TYR A 386 -20.40 3.83 14.24
C TYR A 386 -21.09 4.86 15.12
N ASN A 387 -22.25 4.48 15.66
CA ASN A 387 -22.96 5.30 16.62
C ASN A 387 -22.68 4.81 18.05
N HIS A 388 -21.74 5.47 18.72
CA HIS A 388 -21.30 5.15 20.09
C HIS A 388 -22.42 5.26 21.15
N GLY A 389 -23.55 5.89 20.83
CA GLY A 389 -24.66 6.12 21.76
C GLY A 389 -25.83 5.15 21.65
N VAL A 390 -25.77 4.17 20.74
CA VAL A 390 -26.90 3.29 20.42
C VAL A 390 -26.73 1.94 21.11
N ARG A 391 -27.78 1.45 21.78
CA ARG A 391 -27.71 0.17 22.51
C ARG A 391 -27.64 -1.01 21.54
N PRO A 392 -26.98 -2.13 21.90
CA PRO A 392 -27.01 -3.34 21.08
C PRO A 392 -28.44 -3.76 20.73
N GLY A 393 -28.74 -3.91 19.44
CA GLY A 393 -30.07 -4.28 18.94
C GLY A 393 -30.97 -3.11 18.54
N GLU A 394 -30.56 -1.86 18.77
CA GLU A 394 -31.22 -0.66 18.22
C GLU A 394 -30.69 -0.33 16.82
N GLU A 395 -31.47 0.42 16.03
CA GLU A 395 -31.05 0.88 14.71
C GLU A 395 -29.80 1.76 14.81
N GLY A 396 -28.72 1.37 14.11
CA GLY A 396 -27.40 2.02 14.22
C GLY A 396 -26.44 1.37 15.23
N SER A 397 -26.86 0.30 15.91
CA SER A 397 -25.96 -0.55 16.71
C SER A 397 -25.05 -1.43 15.85
N TRP A 398 -23.99 -1.95 16.45
CA TRP A 398 -23.10 -2.91 15.81
C TRP A 398 -23.86 -4.17 15.37
N PRO A 399 -23.70 -4.63 14.11
CA PRO A 399 -24.28 -5.88 13.66
C PRO A 399 -23.89 -7.05 14.58
N LYS A 400 -24.85 -7.94 14.86
CA LYS A 400 -24.60 -9.11 15.70
C LYS A 400 -23.41 -9.92 15.17
N GLY A 401 -22.50 -10.27 16.06
CA GLY A 401 -21.31 -11.05 15.72
C GLY A 401 -20.13 -10.22 15.26
N TRP A 402 -20.16 -8.90 15.45
CA TRP A 402 -19.10 -7.97 15.05
C TRP A 402 -18.81 -6.92 16.12
N ILE A 403 -17.55 -6.50 16.17
CA ILE A 403 -17.05 -5.47 17.09
C ILE A 403 -16.07 -4.54 16.36
N PRO A 404 -15.89 -3.29 16.85
CA PRO A 404 -14.78 -2.46 16.41
C PRO A 404 -13.47 -3.08 16.92
N TRP A 405 -12.45 -3.05 16.08
CA TRP A 405 -11.13 -3.58 16.40
C TRP A 405 -10.10 -2.48 16.64
N PHE A 406 -10.12 -1.43 15.81
CA PHE A 406 -9.29 -0.25 16.00
C PHE A 406 -10.12 1.02 15.93
N VAL A 407 -9.66 2.04 16.64
CA VAL A 407 -10.20 3.40 16.58
C VAL A 407 -9.04 4.38 16.41
N ASN A 408 -9.25 5.42 15.60
CA ASN A 408 -8.28 6.49 15.44
C ASN A 408 -8.22 7.33 16.73
N ALA A 409 -7.02 7.55 17.26
CA ALA A 409 -6.86 8.30 18.51
C ALA A 409 -7.06 9.82 18.33
N ASN A 410 -6.99 10.35 17.10
CA ASN A 410 -7.16 11.77 16.83
C ASN A 410 -8.63 12.16 16.63
N ASP A 411 -9.40 11.35 15.90
CA ASP A 411 -10.75 11.73 15.45
C ASP A 411 -11.86 10.73 15.84
N GLY A 412 -11.52 9.60 16.46
CA GLY A 412 -12.47 8.59 16.89
C GLY A 412 -13.08 7.75 15.76
N SER A 413 -12.63 7.89 14.51
CA SER A 413 -13.11 7.08 13.40
C SER A 413 -12.76 5.59 13.56
N ILE A 414 -13.59 4.71 12.98
CA ILE A 414 -13.34 3.26 13.02
C ILE A 414 -12.21 2.89 12.07
N GLU A 415 -11.16 2.30 12.64
CA GLU A 415 -9.92 1.97 11.93
C GLU A 415 -9.74 0.46 11.73
N GLY A 416 -10.72 -0.33 12.12
CA GLY A 416 -10.74 -1.76 11.91
C GLY A 416 -11.92 -2.42 12.59
N ILE A 417 -12.30 -3.59 12.07
CA ILE A 417 -13.47 -4.34 12.52
C ILE A 417 -13.11 -5.82 12.62
N LYS A 418 -13.84 -6.56 13.45
CA LYS A 418 -13.58 -7.98 13.68
C LYS A 418 -14.86 -8.72 14.03
N SER A 419 -14.96 -9.97 13.57
CA SER A 419 -16.02 -10.89 13.98
C SER A 419 -15.77 -11.44 15.38
N THR A 420 -16.84 -11.57 16.17
CA THR A 420 -16.75 -12.15 17.52
C THR A 420 -16.64 -13.68 17.48
N PRO A 421 -16.07 -14.33 18.50
CA PRO A 421 -15.96 -15.80 18.53
C PRO A 421 -17.30 -16.53 18.36
N ASP A 422 -18.38 -16.03 18.98
CA ASP A 422 -19.73 -16.61 18.91
C ASP A 422 -20.39 -16.48 17.52
N SER A 423 -19.83 -15.65 16.64
CA SER A 423 -20.31 -15.55 15.25
C SER A 423 -19.94 -16.76 14.39
N GLY A 424 -18.95 -17.57 14.83
CA GLY A 424 -18.37 -18.66 14.03
C GLY A 424 -17.59 -18.19 12.79
N LYS A 425 -17.37 -16.88 12.64
CA LYS A 425 -16.64 -16.28 11.51
C LYS A 425 -15.19 -16.00 11.93
N ALA A 426 -14.28 -16.12 10.98
CA ALA A 426 -12.87 -15.74 11.13
C ALA A 426 -12.57 -14.53 10.23
N VAL A 427 -13.21 -13.39 10.50
CA VAL A 427 -13.11 -12.19 9.64
C VAL A 427 -12.64 -11.01 10.45
N TRP A 428 -11.63 -10.32 9.94
CA TRP A 428 -11.14 -9.08 10.51
C TRP A 428 -10.62 -8.16 9.41
N ALA A 429 -10.56 -6.87 9.68
CA ALA A 429 -10.10 -5.90 8.70
C ALA A 429 -9.53 -4.66 9.39
N ALA A 430 -8.57 -4.02 8.74
CA ALA A 430 -7.96 -2.77 9.17
C ALA A 430 -8.18 -1.71 8.09
N GLN A 431 -8.49 -0.49 8.50
CA GLN A 431 -8.70 0.64 7.60
C GLN A 431 -7.36 1.26 7.15
N PHE A 432 -6.32 1.08 7.96
CA PHE A 432 -4.95 1.48 7.68
C PHE A 432 -4.17 0.41 6.89
N HIS A 433 -2.92 0.73 6.53
CA HIS A 433 -2.06 -0.06 5.66
C HIS A 433 -0.91 -0.74 6.44
N PRO A 434 -1.13 -1.94 7.03
CA PRO A 434 -0.08 -2.68 7.73
C PRO A 434 1.08 -3.13 6.82
N GLU A 435 0.90 -3.15 5.50
CA GLU A 435 1.98 -3.41 4.55
C GLU A 435 2.93 -2.23 4.40
N HIS A 436 2.62 -1.07 4.97
CA HIS A 436 3.44 0.14 4.94
C HIS A 436 3.92 0.52 3.53
N SER A 437 5.22 0.34 3.24
CA SER A 437 5.98 0.89 2.11
C SER A 437 6.16 2.41 2.19
N GLY A 438 7.06 2.81 3.09
CA GLY A 438 7.38 4.20 3.38
C GLY A 438 6.82 4.76 4.69
N GLY A 439 5.80 4.10 5.26
CA GLY A 439 5.28 4.35 6.60
C GLY A 439 5.86 3.42 7.68
N PRO A 440 5.38 3.51 8.93
CA PRO A 440 5.85 2.69 10.05
C PRO A 440 5.50 1.20 9.87
N GLU A 441 6.36 0.32 10.39
CA GLU A 441 6.22 -1.15 10.28
C GLU A 441 5.48 -1.77 11.48
N ASP A 442 4.96 -0.95 12.40
CA ASP A 442 4.36 -1.33 13.69
C ASP A 442 3.26 -2.41 13.59
N CYS A 443 2.58 -2.49 12.44
CA CYS A 443 1.48 -3.42 12.19
C CYS A 443 1.81 -4.52 11.14
N ALA A 444 3.05 -4.62 10.68
CA ALA A 444 3.43 -5.60 9.64
C ALA A 444 3.19 -7.06 10.06
N GLY A 445 3.25 -7.34 11.37
CA GLY A 445 2.98 -8.67 11.94
C GLY A 445 1.56 -9.21 11.68
N MET A 446 0.61 -8.35 11.27
CA MET A 446 -0.75 -8.77 10.90
C MET A 446 -0.76 -9.76 9.72
N PHE A 447 0.20 -9.67 8.79
CA PHE A 447 0.30 -10.63 7.69
C PHE A 447 0.70 -12.03 8.18
N GLU A 448 1.62 -12.11 9.14
CA GLU A 448 2.04 -13.38 9.75
C GLU A 448 0.88 -14.01 10.53
N ASP A 449 0.16 -13.20 11.30
CA ASP A 449 -1.03 -13.64 12.05
C ASP A 449 -2.13 -14.17 11.12
N TYR A 450 -2.39 -13.47 10.01
CA TYR A 450 -3.36 -13.92 9.00
C TYR A 450 -2.96 -15.25 8.36
N VAL A 451 -1.72 -15.36 7.86
CA VAL A 451 -1.26 -16.59 7.21
C VAL A 451 -1.23 -17.77 8.19
N ALA A 452 -0.84 -17.54 9.45
CA ALA A 452 -0.91 -18.56 10.49
C ALA A 452 -2.36 -19.02 10.76
N GLN A 453 -3.31 -18.10 10.80
CA GLN A 453 -4.73 -18.42 10.97
C GLN A 453 -5.28 -19.24 9.79
N VAL A 454 -4.91 -18.87 8.55
CA VAL A 454 -5.27 -19.61 7.33
C VAL A 454 -4.68 -21.02 7.34
N GLU A 455 -3.42 -21.16 7.74
CA GLU A 455 -2.74 -22.45 7.83
C GLU A 455 -3.38 -23.35 8.88
N HIS A 456 -3.68 -22.82 10.06
CA HIS A 456 -4.39 -23.55 11.10
C HIS A 456 -5.75 -24.06 10.60
N ALA A 457 -6.57 -23.18 10.02
CA ALA A 457 -7.87 -23.56 9.47
C ALA A 457 -7.76 -24.65 8.38
N LYS A 458 -6.71 -24.60 7.54
CA LYS A 458 -6.43 -25.62 6.53
C LYS A 458 -6.08 -26.98 7.15
N GLN A 459 -5.28 -26.99 8.21
CA GLN A 459 -4.87 -28.21 8.90
C GLN A 459 -6.06 -28.88 9.60
N SER A 460 -6.91 -28.11 10.29
CA SER A 460 -8.13 -28.63 10.95
C SER A 460 -9.05 -29.37 9.97
N ARG A 461 -9.29 -28.80 8.77
CA ARG A 461 -10.12 -29.44 7.73
C ARG A 461 -9.52 -30.76 7.20
N ARG A 462 -8.19 -30.86 7.11
CA ARG A 462 -7.53 -32.10 6.66
C ARG A 462 -7.75 -33.24 7.65
N VAL A 463 -7.69 -32.95 8.94
CA VAL A 463 -7.90 -33.94 10.01
C VAL A 463 -9.33 -34.49 9.94
N GLU A 464 -10.34 -33.63 9.81
CA GLU A 464 -11.75 -34.04 9.71
C GLU A 464 -12.05 -34.90 8.48
N SER A 465 -11.46 -34.56 7.32
CA SER A 465 -11.62 -35.35 6.09
C SER A 465 -10.99 -36.76 6.17
N GLY A 466 -10.05 -36.97 7.11
CA GLY A 466 -9.39 -38.26 7.33
C GLY A 466 -10.01 -39.11 8.45
N SER A 467 -10.87 -38.53 9.30
CA SER A 467 -11.56 -39.22 10.39
C SER A 467 -13.04 -39.43 10.05
N ASN A 468 -13.44 -40.67 9.72
CA ASN A 468 -14.85 -41.06 9.67
C ASN A 468 -15.44 -41.08 11.10
N HIS A 469 -15.70 -39.92 11.71
CA HIS A 469 -16.75 -39.78 12.74
C HIS A 469 -17.01 -38.31 13.15
N ALA A 470 -18.32 -37.99 13.12
CA ALA A 470 -19.07 -37.01 13.92
C ALA A 470 -18.66 -35.52 13.88
N SER A 471 -19.59 -34.71 13.38
CA SER A 471 -19.58 -33.25 13.37
C SER A 471 -19.36 -32.64 14.76
N LEU A 472 -18.35 -31.78 14.86
CA LEU A 472 -18.29 -30.71 15.86
C LEU A 472 -18.28 -29.39 15.09
N ALA A 473 -19.16 -28.46 15.50
CA ALA A 473 -19.22 -27.14 14.90
C ALA A 473 -17.86 -26.43 15.03
N GLU A 474 -17.29 -26.07 13.89
CA GLU A 474 -15.98 -25.43 13.76
C GLU A 474 -15.92 -24.12 14.55
N THR A 475 -14.91 -23.98 15.41
CA THR A 475 -14.46 -22.69 15.95
C THR A 475 -12.95 -22.61 15.77
N VAL A 476 -12.47 -21.55 15.12
CA VAL A 476 -11.04 -21.19 15.15
C VAL A 476 -10.67 -20.98 16.62
N PRO A 477 -9.53 -21.52 17.11
CA PRO A 477 -9.12 -21.39 18.51
C PRO A 477 -9.28 -19.94 18.98
N ALA A 478 -9.96 -19.73 20.11
CA ALA A 478 -10.22 -18.40 20.66
C ALA A 478 -8.92 -17.59 20.85
N GLU A 479 -7.79 -18.27 21.05
CA GLU A 479 -6.44 -17.71 21.16
C GLU A 479 -5.96 -17.04 19.86
N LEU A 480 -6.35 -17.56 18.68
CA LEU A 480 -6.04 -16.96 17.37
C LEU A 480 -6.98 -15.82 17.02
N LEU A 481 -8.23 -15.88 17.51
CA LEU A 481 -9.17 -14.79 17.37
C LEU A 481 -8.86 -13.67 18.37
N GLY A 482 -8.31 -13.93 19.55
CA GLY A 482 -7.99 -12.96 20.59
C GLY A 482 -9.23 -12.47 21.36
N GLU A 483 -9.12 -12.37 22.69
CA GLU A 483 -10.19 -11.93 23.57
C GLU A 483 -10.44 -10.41 23.44
N ALA A 484 -11.71 -10.00 23.41
CA ALA A 484 -12.09 -8.61 23.61
C ALA A 484 -12.03 -8.26 25.11
N PRO A 485 -11.59 -7.05 25.50
CA PRO A 485 -11.69 -6.59 26.87
C PRO A 485 -13.14 -6.68 27.37
N ARG A 486 -13.33 -7.08 28.64
CA ARG A 486 -14.64 -7.00 29.29
C ARG A 486 -14.92 -5.53 29.63
N GLY A 487 -15.83 -4.90 28.89
CA GLY A 487 -16.25 -3.50 29.06
C GLY A 487 -16.94 -2.98 27.81
N GLN A 488 -17.76 -1.94 27.92
CA GLN A 488 -18.29 -1.27 26.73
C GLN A 488 -17.13 -0.51 26.05
N PRO A 489 -17.08 -0.41 24.70
CA PRO A 489 -16.10 0.45 24.02
C PRO A 489 -16.10 1.90 24.52
N SER A 490 -17.22 2.37 25.07
CA SER A 490 -17.34 3.66 25.76
C SER A 490 -16.42 3.79 26.98
N ASP A 491 -16.10 2.70 27.67
CA ASP A 491 -15.32 2.72 28.91
C ASP A 491 -13.83 2.93 28.63
N VAL A 492 -13.35 2.45 27.48
CA VAL A 492 -11.97 2.69 27.01
C VAL A 492 -11.82 4.11 26.45
N LEU A 493 -12.87 4.64 25.79
CA LEU A 493 -12.87 5.99 25.24
C LEU A 493 -13.08 7.07 26.32
N ALA A 494 -13.87 6.79 27.37
CA ALA A 494 -14.06 7.68 28.50
C ALA A 494 -12.80 7.81 29.39
N ALA A 495 -11.88 6.85 29.32
CA ALA A 495 -10.58 6.94 29.97
C ALA A 495 -9.52 7.72 29.15
N LEU A 496 -9.83 8.04 27.89
CA LEU A 496 -8.95 8.75 26.96
C LEU A 496 -9.38 10.21 26.68
N ALA A 497 -10.56 10.62 27.17
CA ALA A 497 -11.03 12.01 27.22
C ALA A 497 -10.70 12.65 28.57
#